data_AF-A0A4D9ETW4-F1
#
_entry.id   AF-A0A4D9ETW4-F1
#
_cell.length_a   1.000
_cell.length_b   1.000
_cell.length_c   1.000
_cell.angle_alpha   90.00
_cell.angle_beta   90.00
_cell.angle_gamma   90.00
#
_symmetry.space_group_name_H-M   'P 1'
#
loop_
_entity.id
_entity.type
_entity.pdbx_description
1 polymer ?
#
loop_
_entity_poly.entity_id
_entity_poly.type
_entity_poly.pdbx_seq_one_letter_code
_entity_poly.pdbx_strand_id
1 'polypeptide(L)'
;MGAGASAADDINAPEIHQWYTKFMKECPSGQLSLYEFKTLLNLHGLNPQADTYVDQVFNTFDLNKDGFIDFLEFIAAINLVIRGKIDQKLKWYFKLYDADGNGSIDKKELLSIFTAIQAINGNQSMTPEEFTNMVFQKIDVNNDGELTLEEFINGVESDGSLLELISKSFDLSNVLKVIQSGRRHSI
;
A
#
# COMPACT_ATOMS: atom_id res chain seq x y z
N MET A 1 -8.13 23.36 32.37
CA MET A 1 -8.00 21.89 32.29
C MET A 1 -9.33 21.34 31.82
N GLY A 2 -9.37 20.80 30.60
CA GLY A 2 -10.57 20.27 29.98
C GLY A 2 -10.13 19.51 28.75
N ALA A 3 -10.14 18.19 28.88
CA ALA A 3 -9.71 17.24 27.87
C ALA A 3 -10.56 17.38 26.60
N GLY A 4 -9.87 17.43 25.47
CA GLY A 4 -10.44 17.35 24.12
C GLY A 4 -9.41 16.70 23.22
N ALA A 5 -8.89 15.54 23.63
CA ALA A 5 -8.22 14.65 22.70
C ALA A 5 -9.26 14.28 21.65
N SER A 6 -9.08 14.82 20.44
CA SER A 6 -9.81 14.42 19.25
C SER A 6 -9.73 12.90 19.18
N ALA A 7 -10.84 12.22 19.46
CA ALA A 7 -10.98 10.81 19.19
C ALA A 7 -10.55 10.62 17.73
N ALA A 8 -9.56 9.75 17.53
CA ALA A 8 -9.22 9.31 16.20
C ALA A 8 -10.50 8.77 15.56
N ASP A 9 -10.68 9.04 14.27
CA ASP A 9 -11.74 8.48 13.43
C ASP A 9 -11.61 6.95 13.31
N ASP A 10 -11.78 6.24 14.42
CA ASP A 10 -11.90 4.78 14.46
C ASP A 10 -13.16 4.38 13.67
N ILE A 11 -13.04 3.35 12.83
CA ILE A 11 -14.21 2.77 12.15
C ILE A 11 -15.21 2.37 13.22
N ASN A 12 -16.40 2.94 13.15
CA ASN A 12 -17.43 2.66 14.15
C ASN A 12 -17.91 1.19 14.00
N ALA A 13 -18.33 0.57 15.10
CA ALA A 13 -18.81 -0.80 15.16
C ALA A 13 -19.77 -1.23 14.01
N PRO A 14 -20.75 -0.41 13.56
CA PRO A 14 -21.61 -0.80 12.44
C PRO A 14 -20.88 -0.88 11.09
N GLU A 15 -19.88 -0.04 10.84
CA GLU A 15 -19.06 -0.12 9.63
C GLU A 15 -18.16 -1.36 9.67
N ILE A 16 -17.53 -1.66 10.82
CA ILE A 16 -16.73 -2.89 11.00
C ILE A 16 -17.60 -4.12 10.72
N HIS A 17 -18.84 -4.16 11.23
CA HIS A 17 -19.74 -5.28 10.99
C HIS A 17 -20.11 -5.46 9.50
N GLN A 18 -20.28 -4.36 8.76
CA GLN A 18 -20.50 -4.43 7.31
C GLN A 18 -19.27 -4.96 6.56
N TRP A 19 -18.08 -4.47 6.92
CA TRP A 19 -16.82 -4.98 6.37
C TRP A 19 -16.63 -6.46 6.68
N TYR A 20 -16.89 -6.87 7.92
CA TYR A 20 -16.82 -8.26 8.36
C TYR A 20 -17.77 -9.15 7.58
N THR A 21 -19.03 -8.74 7.45
CA THR A 21 -20.05 -9.52 6.72
C THR A 21 -19.67 -9.69 5.25
N LYS A 22 -19.10 -8.65 4.63
CA LYS A 22 -18.62 -8.71 3.24
C LYS A 22 -17.38 -9.59 3.11
N PHE A 23 -16.43 -9.44 4.03
CA PHE A 23 -15.21 -10.25 4.06
C PHE A 23 -15.55 -11.74 4.22
N MET A 24 -16.41 -12.10 5.18
CA MET A 24 -16.85 -13.48 5.38
C MET A 24 -17.66 -14.05 4.21
N LYS A 25 -18.31 -13.19 3.41
CA LYS A 25 -19.05 -13.62 2.21
C LYS A 25 -18.10 -13.99 1.06
N GLU A 26 -17.05 -13.20 0.86
CA GLU A 26 -16.06 -13.46 -0.20
C GLU A 26 -15.01 -14.50 0.25
N CYS A 27 -14.68 -14.52 1.54
CA CYS A 27 -13.71 -15.41 2.18
C CYS A 27 -14.37 -16.17 3.34
N PRO A 28 -15.13 -17.26 3.07
CA PRO A 28 -15.85 -18.01 4.10
C PRO A 28 -14.93 -18.73 5.11
N SER A 29 -13.65 -18.89 4.77
CA SER A 29 -12.59 -19.33 5.67
C SER A 29 -12.29 -18.33 6.81
N GLY A 30 -12.66 -17.05 6.64
CA GLY A 30 -12.25 -15.96 7.54
C GLY A 30 -10.78 -15.55 7.38
N GLN A 31 -10.10 -16.07 6.36
CA GLN A 31 -8.71 -15.80 6.04
C GLN A 31 -8.56 -15.65 4.53
N LEU A 32 -7.67 -14.76 4.11
CA LEU A 32 -7.48 -14.43 2.70
C LEU A 32 -6.06 -14.82 2.29
N SER A 33 -5.94 -15.86 1.48
CA SER A 33 -4.66 -16.32 0.93
C SER A 33 -4.13 -15.38 -0.16
N LEU A 34 -2.83 -15.44 -0.46
CA LEU A 34 -2.23 -14.68 -1.56
C LEU A 34 -2.96 -14.87 -2.90
N TYR A 35 -3.42 -16.10 -3.18
CA TYR A 35 -4.19 -16.40 -4.39
C TYR A 35 -5.55 -15.70 -4.39
N GLU A 36 -6.26 -15.71 -3.26
CA GLU A 36 -7.55 -15.01 -3.11
C GLU A 36 -7.35 -13.49 -3.16
N PHE A 37 -6.26 -12.96 -2.62
CA PHE A 37 -5.87 -11.56 -2.73
C PHE A 37 -5.71 -11.13 -4.19
N LYS A 38 -4.87 -11.86 -4.94
CA LYS A 38 -4.68 -11.63 -6.39
C LYS A 38 -6.00 -11.72 -7.14
N THR A 39 -6.86 -12.68 -6.76
CA THR A 39 -8.20 -12.84 -7.35
C THR A 39 -9.11 -11.66 -7.08
N LEU A 40 -9.18 -11.22 -5.83
CA LEU A 40 -10.06 -10.14 -5.39
C LEU A 40 -9.67 -8.83 -6.08
N LEU A 41 -8.37 -8.60 -6.22
CA LEU A 41 -7.82 -7.39 -6.85
C LEU A 41 -7.71 -7.46 -8.37
N ASN A 42 -8.07 -8.60 -8.97
CA ASN A 42 -7.92 -8.84 -10.39
C ASN A 42 -6.46 -8.63 -10.88
N LEU A 43 -5.50 -9.05 -10.05
CA LEU A 43 -4.06 -8.95 -10.27
C LEU A 43 -3.47 -10.25 -10.83
N HIS A 44 -4.29 -11.08 -11.49
CA HIS A 44 -3.83 -12.31 -12.13
C HIS A 44 -3.25 -12.05 -13.51
N GLY A 45 -2.24 -12.85 -13.90
CA GLY A 45 -1.61 -12.76 -15.22
C GLY A 45 -0.68 -11.56 -15.38
N LEU A 46 -0.26 -10.96 -14.26
CA LEU A 46 0.77 -9.94 -14.23
C LEU A 46 2.13 -10.52 -14.62
N ASN A 47 3.02 -9.65 -15.10
CA ASN A 47 4.40 -10.05 -15.35
C ASN A 47 5.12 -10.40 -14.01
N PRO A 48 6.24 -11.13 -14.05
CA PRO A 48 6.91 -11.59 -12.82
C PRO A 48 7.28 -10.47 -11.84
N GLN A 49 7.61 -9.28 -12.35
CA GLN A 49 8.01 -8.15 -11.51
C GLN A 49 6.83 -7.54 -10.76
N ALA A 50 5.68 -7.41 -11.44
CA ALA A 50 4.43 -7.01 -10.83
C ALA A 50 3.90 -8.07 -9.86
N ASP A 51 4.08 -9.36 -10.16
CA ASP A 51 3.69 -10.45 -9.26
C ASP A 51 4.47 -10.41 -7.94
N THR A 52 5.79 -10.24 -7.99
CA THR A 52 6.65 -10.05 -6.80
C THR A 52 6.19 -8.86 -5.96
N TYR A 53 5.84 -7.74 -6.59
CA TYR A 53 5.34 -6.58 -5.87
C TYR A 53 4.02 -6.88 -5.17
N VAL A 54 3.07 -7.57 -5.82
CA VAL A 54 1.82 -7.98 -5.16
C VAL A 54 2.09 -8.88 -3.97
N ASP A 55 3.10 -9.74 -4.03
CA ASP A 55 3.54 -10.55 -2.89
C ASP A 55 4.12 -9.69 -1.76
N GLN A 56 4.88 -8.63 -2.07
CA GLN A 56 5.37 -7.66 -1.08
C GLN A 56 4.22 -6.88 -0.42
N VAL A 57 3.21 -6.48 -1.20
CA VAL A 57 1.99 -5.83 -0.68
C VAL A 57 1.23 -6.78 0.25
N PHE A 58 1.07 -8.04 -0.17
CA PHE A 58 0.42 -9.05 0.65
C PHE A 58 1.18 -9.24 1.98
N ASN A 59 2.50 -9.40 1.90
CA ASN A 59 3.36 -9.57 3.07
C ASN A 59 3.34 -8.36 4.01
N THR A 60 3.09 -7.14 3.52
CA THR A 60 2.98 -5.95 4.39
C THR A 60 1.62 -5.86 5.09
N PHE A 61 0.61 -6.59 4.63
CA PHE A 61 -0.67 -6.75 5.33
C PHE A 61 -0.70 -7.96 6.26
N ASP A 62 -0.01 -9.05 5.90
CA ASP A 62 0.24 -10.20 6.78
C ASP A 62 1.24 -9.80 7.88
N LEU A 63 0.71 -9.35 9.02
CA LEU A 63 1.48 -8.84 10.15
C LEU A 63 2.09 -9.96 10.97
N ASN A 64 1.36 -11.07 11.09
CA ASN A 64 1.79 -12.22 11.88
C ASN A 64 2.67 -13.22 11.10
N LYS A 65 2.81 -13.04 9.77
CA LYS A 65 3.59 -13.86 8.84
C LYS A 65 3.11 -15.30 8.75
N ASP A 66 1.81 -15.53 8.90
CA ASP A 66 1.21 -16.87 8.80
C ASP A 66 0.87 -17.27 7.34
N GLY A 67 1.05 -16.35 6.38
CA GLY A 67 0.76 -16.56 4.96
C GLY A 67 -0.69 -16.27 4.58
N PHE A 68 -1.49 -15.74 5.50
CA PHE A 68 -2.87 -15.34 5.31
C PHE A 68 -3.08 -13.92 5.82
N ILE A 69 -4.08 -13.22 5.25
CA ILE A 69 -4.57 -11.97 5.81
C ILE A 69 -5.89 -12.28 6.52
N ASP A 70 -5.90 -12.18 7.84
CA ASP A 70 -7.12 -12.32 8.62
C ASP A 70 -7.98 -11.03 8.59
N PHE A 71 -9.19 -11.10 9.15
CA PHE A 71 -10.09 -9.94 9.15
C PHE A 71 -9.51 -8.70 9.89
N LEU A 72 -8.76 -8.91 10.97
CA LEU A 72 -8.14 -7.82 11.74
C LEU A 72 -7.01 -7.17 10.95
N GLU A 73 -6.19 -7.96 10.27
CA GLU A 73 -5.15 -7.48 9.37
C GLU A 73 -5.74 -6.73 8.16
N PHE A 74 -6.80 -7.30 7.58
CA PHE A 74 -7.55 -6.66 6.51
C PHE A 74 -8.14 -5.32 6.94
N ILE A 75 -8.82 -5.25 8.10
CA ILE A 75 -9.42 -3.98 8.55
C ILE A 75 -8.37 -2.95 8.96
N ALA A 76 -7.22 -3.39 9.48
CA ALA A 76 -6.07 -2.52 9.76
C ALA A 76 -5.51 -1.91 8.47
N ALA A 77 -5.34 -2.71 7.42
CA ALA A 77 -4.91 -2.24 6.10
C ALA A 77 -5.90 -1.23 5.51
N ILE A 78 -7.20 -1.54 5.55
CA ILE A 78 -8.25 -0.63 5.09
C ILE A 78 -8.26 0.69 5.87
N ASN A 79 -8.12 0.62 7.20
CA ASN A 79 -8.03 1.80 8.06
C ASN A 79 -6.87 2.70 7.68
N LEU A 80 -5.69 2.11 7.54
CA LEU A 80 -4.48 2.81 7.16
C LEU A 80 -4.63 3.51 5.80
N VAL A 81 -5.23 2.84 4.83
CA VAL A 81 -5.31 3.36 3.46
C VAL A 81 -6.42 4.39 3.30
N ILE A 82 -7.58 4.20 3.93
CA ILE A 82 -8.69 5.17 3.84
C ILE A 82 -8.46 6.35 4.79
N ARG A 83 -8.22 6.06 6.06
CA ARG A 83 -8.32 7.02 7.17
C ARG A 83 -6.98 7.34 7.82
N GLY A 84 -5.92 6.59 7.47
CA GLY A 84 -4.58 6.83 8.00
C GLY A 84 -4.10 8.22 7.66
N LYS A 85 -3.46 8.86 8.64
CA LYS A 85 -2.77 10.14 8.42
C LYS A 85 -1.65 9.95 7.40
N ILE A 86 -1.30 11.02 6.70
CA ILE A 86 -0.22 11.00 5.69
C ILE A 86 1.06 10.41 6.29
N ASP A 87 1.49 10.83 7.47
CA ASP A 87 2.66 10.26 8.18
C ASP A 87 2.59 8.73 8.38
N GLN A 88 1.42 8.19 8.73
CA GLN A 88 1.25 6.74 8.90
C GLN A 88 1.33 6.01 7.56
N LYS A 89 0.75 6.59 6.50
CA LYS A 89 0.82 6.06 5.15
C LYS A 89 2.25 6.07 4.62
N LEU A 90 2.99 7.16 4.82
CA LEU A 90 4.38 7.29 4.40
C LEU A 90 5.28 6.26 5.11
N LYS A 91 5.10 6.05 6.42
CA LYS A 91 5.82 4.99 7.16
C LYS A 91 5.53 3.59 6.63
N TRP A 92 4.29 3.35 6.20
CA TRP A 92 3.93 2.07 5.62
C TRP A 92 4.48 1.90 4.20
N TYR A 93 4.40 2.94 3.35
CA TYR A 93 5.04 2.95 2.04
C TYR A 93 6.54 2.74 2.15
N PHE A 94 7.19 3.35 3.15
CA PHE A 94 8.61 3.15 3.40
C PHE A 94 8.94 1.67 3.67
N LYS A 95 8.20 1.02 4.58
CA LYS A 95 8.39 -0.42 4.87
C LYS A 95 8.12 -1.34 3.68
N LEU A 96 7.31 -0.87 2.75
CA LEU A 96 7.00 -1.60 1.53
C LEU A 96 8.07 -1.37 0.46
N TYR A 97 8.73 -0.21 0.51
CA TYR A 97 9.80 0.15 -0.40
C TYR A 97 11.14 -0.48 -0.01
N ASP A 98 11.43 -0.52 1.28
CA ASP A 98 12.55 -1.22 1.90
C ASP A 98 12.29 -2.74 1.86
N ALA A 99 12.75 -3.38 0.79
CA ALA A 99 12.44 -4.77 0.48
C ALA A 99 13.28 -5.75 1.31
N ASP A 100 14.53 -5.37 1.63
CA ASP A 100 15.43 -6.15 2.47
C ASP A 100 15.28 -5.85 3.98
N GLY A 101 14.55 -4.79 4.33
CA GLY A 101 14.28 -4.40 5.71
C GLY A 101 15.48 -3.79 6.42
N ASN A 102 16.45 -3.25 5.67
CA ASN A 102 17.67 -2.68 6.22
C ASN A 102 17.46 -1.30 6.86
N GLY A 103 16.27 -0.71 6.72
CA GLY A 103 15.90 0.60 7.28
C GLY A 103 16.21 1.78 6.36
N SER A 104 16.56 1.53 5.11
CA SER A 104 16.81 2.51 4.05
C SER A 104 16.30 1.99 2.71
N ILE A 105 15.98 2.89 1.78
CA ILE A 105 15.54 2.50 0.44
C ILE A 105 16.66 2.81 -0.55
N ASP A 106 17.16 1.78 -1.23
CA ASP A 106 18.16 1.94 -2.27
C ASP A 106 17.54 2.16 -3.66
N LYS A 107 18.34 2.63 -4.62
CA LYS A 107 17.87 2.94 -5.98
C LYS A 107 17.22 1.75 -6.69
N LYS A 108 17.73 0.53 -6.47
CA LYS A 108 17.20 -0.69 -7.09
C LYS A 108 15.84 -1.04 -6.52
N GLU A 109 15.66 -0.89 -5.21
CA GLU A 109 14.39 -1.14 -4.54
C GLU A 109 13.29 -0.21 -5.06
N LEU A 110 13.59 1.11 -5.08
CA LEU A 110 12.66 2.11 -5.60
C LEU A 110 12.32 1.87 -7.08
N LEU A 111 13.33 1.55 -7.89
CA LEU A 111 13.14 1.27 -9.33
C LEU A 111 12.31 0.01 -9.56
N SER A 112 12.56 -1.05 -8.79
CA SER A 112 11.84 -2.31 -8.91
C SER A 112 10.35 -2.12 -8.64
N ILE A 113 10.03 -1.40 -7.57
CA ILE A 113 8.66 -1.12 -7.16
C ILE A 113 7.95 -0.23 -8.16
N PHE A 114 8.58 0.84 -8.62
CA PHE A 114 7.94 1.72 -9.59
C PHE A 114 7.69 1.02 -10.93
N THR A 115 8.57 0.13 -11.35
CA THR A 115 8.38 -0.72 -12.53
C THR A 115 7.16 -1.65 -12.36
N ALA A 116 7.02 -2.26 -11.19
CA ALA A 116 5.87 -3.09 -10.86
C ALA A 116 4.55 -2.31 -10.84
N ILE A 117 4.54 -1.11 -10.24
CA ILE A 117 3.39 -0.20 -10.23
C ILE A 117 2.98 0.15 -11.66
N GLN A 118 3.94 0.46 -12.55
CA GLN A 118 3.66 0.78 -13.95
C GLN A 118 3.02 -0.40 -14.70
N ALA A 119 3.45 -1.63 -14.38
CA ALA A 119 2.86 -2.82 -14.96
C ALA A 119 1.42 -3.08 -14.47
N ILE A 120 1.05 -2.61 -13.28
CA ILE A 120 -0.30 -2.79 -12.70
C ILE A 120 -1.26 -1.66 -13.10
N ASN A 121 -0.81 -0.40 -12.98
CA ASN A 121 -1.64 0.79 -13.21
C ASN A 121 -1.59 1.28 -14.66
N GLY A 122 -0.73 0.69 -15.49
CA GLY A 122 -0.51 1.08 -16.89
C GLY A 122 0.57 2.16 -17.05
N ASN A 123 0.84 2.51 -18.31
CA ASN A 123 1.94 3.39 -18.69
C ASN A 123 1.80 4.77 -18.02
N GLN A 124 2.79 5.14 -17.20
CA GLN A 124 2.93 6.50 -16.70
C GLN A 124 3.74 7.34 -17.69
N SER A 125 3.62 8.66 -17.60
CA SER A 125 4.35 9.59 -18.50
C SER A 125 5.87 9.61 -18.28
N MET A 126 6.36 9.02 -17.19
CA MET A 126 7.77 9.02 -16.79
C MET A 126 8.26 7.58 -16.65
N THR A 127 9.49 7.29 -17.09
CA THR A 127 10.09 5.97 -16.92
C THR A 127 10.48 5.70 -15.46
N PRO A 128 10.58 4.42 -15.03
CA PRO A 128 11.03 4.10 -13.67
C PRO A 128 12.42 4.65 -13.33
N GLU A 129 13.33 4.71 -14.30
CA GLU A 129 14.66 5.28 -14.13
C GLU A 129 14.61 6.80 -13.90
N GLU A 130 13.83 7.52 -14.71
CA GLU A 130 13.65 8.97 -14.55
C GLU A 130 13.01 9.30 -13.21
N PHE A 131 11.99 8.54 -12.80
CA PHE A 131 11.34 8.73 -11.51
C PHE A 131 12.31 8.48 -10.35
N THR A 132 13.03 7.36 -10.38
CA THR A 132 14.01 7.01 -9.34
C THR A 132 15.08 8.09 -9.22
N ASN A 133 15.65 8.53 -10.35
CA ASN A 133 16.66 9.59 -10.33
C ASN A 133 16.09 10.92 -9.80
N MET A 134 14.87 11.29 -10.19
CA MET A 134 14.21 12.50 -9.70
C MET A 134 13.98 12.44 -8.19
N VAL A 135 13.54 11.30 -7.66
CA VAL A 135 13.32 11.12 -6.21
C VAL A 135 14.64 11.31 -5.47
N PHE A 136 15.68 10.54 -5.80
CA PHE A 136 16.98 10.66 -5.13
C PHE A 136 17.54 12.09 -5.24
N GLN A 137 17.48 12.74 -6.41
CA GLN A 137 17.95 14.13 -6.52
C GLN A 137 17.22 15.14 -5.63
N LYS A 138 15.97 14.86 -5.25
CA LYS A 138 15.15 15.77 -4.44
C LYS A 138 15.23 15.49 -2.95
N ILE A 139 15.31 14.23 -2.57
CA ILE A 139 15.09 13.81 -1.18
C ILE A 139 16.30 13.13 -0.52
N ASP A 140 17.29 12.69 -1.29
CA ASP A 140 18.59 12.21 -0.78
C ASP A 140 19.45 13.44 -0.39
N VAL A 141 19.35 13.84 0.88
CA VAL A 141 19.96 15.10 1.36
C VAL A 141 21.47 14.91 1.54
N ASN A 142 21.88 13.76 2.07
CA ASN A 142 23.28 13.46 2.35
C ASN A 142 24.04 12.91 1.11
N ASN A 143 23.32 12.57 0.02
CA ASN A 143 23.84 12.03 -1.23
C ASN A 143 24.62 10.73 -1.05
N ASP A 144 24.23 9.89 -0.10
CA ASP A 144 24.84 8.58 0.11
C ASP A 144 24.26 7.49 -0.81
N GLY A 145 23.15 7.80 -1.50
CA GLY A 145 22.47 6.88 -2.40
C GLY A 145 21.51 5.91 -1.71
N GLU A 146 21.18 6.17 -0.45
CA GLU A 146 20.19 5.46 0.37
C GLU A 146 19.18 6.48 0.94
N LEU A 147 17.90 6.12 0.98
CA LEU A 147 16.88 7.01 1.55
C LEU A 147 16.48 6.53 2.93
N THR A 148 16.82 7.30 3.96
CA THR A 148 16.36 7.01 5.31
C THR A 148 14.87 7.32 5.46
N LEU A 149 14.22 6.75 6.49
CA LEU A 149 12.81 7.04 6.79
C LEU A 149 12.56 8.56 6.96
N GLU A 150 13.50 9.27 7.59
CA GLU A 150 13.39 10.71 7.80
C GLU A 150 13.49 11.49 6.49
N GLU A 151 14.43 11.14 5.61
CA GLU A 151 14.57 11.76 4.29
C GLU A 151 13.35 11.48 3.41
N PHE A 152 12.84 10.25 3.45
CA PHE A 152 11.64 9.87 2.71
C PHE A 152 10.42 10.65 3.18
N ILE A 153 10.14 10.70 4.49
CA ILE A 153 8.97 11.42 5.01
C ILE A 153 9.10 12.91 4.73
N ASN A 154 10.22 13.54 5.14
CA ASN A 154 10.40 14.98 5.00
C ASN A 154 10.42 15.40 3.53
N GLY A 155 11.08 14.61 2.68
CA GLY A 155 11.19 14.87 1.25
C GLY A 155 9.86 14.74 0.52
N VAL A 156 9.10 13.68 0.81
CA VAL A 156 7.78 13.47 0.19
C VAL A 156 6.75 14.46 0.72
N GLU A 157 6.75 14.79 2.01
CA GLU A 157 5.83 15.81 2.55
C GLU A 157 6.14 17.22 2.03
N SER A 158 7.40 17.53 1.76
CA SER A 158 7.82 18.82 1.20
C SER A 158 7.53 18.96 -0.30
N ASP A 159 7.36 17.84 -1.02
CA ASP A 159 7.08 17.81 -2.45
C ASP A 159 5.70 17.21 -2.74
N GLY A 160 4.71 18.09 -2.92
CA GLY A 160 3.33 17.68 -3.19
C GLY A 160 3.16 16.81 -4.43
N SER A 161 4.03 16.95 -5.45
CA SER A 161 3.99 16.11 -6.64
C SER A 161 4.48 14.69 -6.35
N LEU A 162 5.53 14.54 -5.54
CA LEU A 162 5.99 13.21 -5.07
C LEU A 162 4.94 12.56 -4.18
N LEU A 163 4.32 13.31 -3.27
CA LEU A 163 3.26 12.81 -2.40
C LEU A 163 2.07 12.29 -3.20
N GLU A 164 1.62 13.04 -4.21
CA GLU A 164 0.52 12.62 -5.07
C GLU A 164 0.86 11.34 -5.84
N LEU A 165 2.09 11.25 -6.35
CA LEU A 165 2.53 10.12 -7.15
C LEU A 165 2.70 8.84 -6.31
N ILE A 166 3.31 8.94 -5.13
CA ILE A 166 3.45 7.83 -4.16
C ILE A 166 2.08 7.42 -3.60
N SER A 167 1.17 8.37 -3.37
CA SER A 167 -0.18 8.03 -2.92
C SER A 167 -0.99 7.32 -4.01
N LYS A 168 -0.83 7.71 -5.28
CA LYS A 168 -1.50 7.09 -6.42
C LYS A 168 -0.93 5.72 -6.79
N SER A 169 0.36 5.48 -6.55
CA SER A 169 0.95 4.17 -6.83
C SER A 169 0.32 3.05 -5.99
N PHE A 170 -0.15 3.40 -4.79
CA PHE A 170 -0.79 2.52 -3.83
C PHE A 170 -2.28 2.84 -3.60
N ASP A 171 -2.99 3.14 -4.67
CA ASP A 171 -4.43 3.36 -4.60
C ASP A 171 -5.19 2.04 -4.44
N LEU A 172 -5.51 1.68 -3.21
CA LEU A 172 -6.42 0.57 -2.92
C LEU A 172 -7.90 0.93 -3.16
N SER A 173 -8.23 2.08 -3.78
CA SER A 173 -9.62 2.41 -4.08
C SER A 173 -10.29 1.33 -4.95
N ASN A 174 -9.52 0.59 -5.75
CA ASN A 174 -10.04 -0.58 -6.46
C ASN A 174 -10.43 -1.73 -5.51
N VAL A 175 -9.62 -2.01 -4.48
CA VAL A 175 -9.96 -2.97 -3.41
C VAL A 175 -11.26 -2.56 -2.72
N LEU A 176 -11.36 -1.27 -2.37
CA LEU A 176 -12.55 -0.70 -1.76
C LEU A 176 -13.75 -0.82 -2.68
N LYS A 177 -13.62 -0.52 -3.98
CA LYS A 177 -14.69 -0.68 -4.96
C LYS A 177 -15.15 -2.13 -5.07
N VAL A 178 -14.24 -3.09 -5.16
CA VAL A 178 -14.61 -4.52 -5.27
C VAL A 178 -15.45 -4.97 -4.08
N ILE A 179 -15.04 -4.58 -2.87
CA ILE A 179 -15.69 -5.00 -1.63
C ILE A 179 -16.94 -4.15 -1.35
N GLN A 180 -16.94 -2.86 -1.66
CA GLN A 180 -18.12 -2.00 -1.56
C GLN A 180 -19.22 -2.41 -2.54
N SER A 181 -18.85 -2.70 -3.78
CA SER A 181 -19.76 -3.06 -4.86
C SER A 181 -20.23 -4.52 -4.79
N GLY A 182 -19.60 -5.34 -3.93
CA GLY A 182 -19.93 -6.74 -3.71
C GLY A 182 -20.04 -7.49 -5.04
N ARG A 183 -18.91 -7.71 -5.71
CA ARG A 183 -18.76 -8.43 -7.00
C ARG A 183 -20.09 -8.75 -7.69
N ARG A 184 -20.67 -7.75 -8.36
CA ARG A 184 -21.67 -8.01 -9.41
C ARG A 184 -20.92 -8.47 -10.65
N HIS A 185 -20.47 -9.72 -10.67
CA HIS A 185 -20.27 -10.42 -11.94
C HIS A 185 -21.66 -10.85 -12.41
N SER A 186 -22.28 -10.00 -13.22
CA SER A 186 -23.32 -10.43 -14.14
C SER A 186 -22.64 -10.90 -15.41
N ILE A 187 -22.84 -12.20 -15.67
CA ILE A 187 -22.77 -12.94 -16.95
C ILE A 187 -21.36 -13.26 -17.46
#